data_AF-A0A317XC40-F1
#
_entry.id   AF-A0A317XC40-F1
#
_cell.length_a   1.000
_cell.length_b   1.000
_cell.length_c   1.000
_cell.angle_alpha   90.00
_cell.angle_beta   90.00
_cell.angle_gamma   90.00
#
_symmetry.space_group_name_H-M   'P 1'
#
loop_
_entity.id
_entity.type
_entity.pdbx_description
1 polymer ?
#
loop_
_entity_poly.entity_id
_entity_poly.type
_entity_poly.pdbx_seq_one_letter_code
_entity_poly.pdbx_strand_id
1 'polypeptide(L)'
;MSVASDHEGMGMSLLPREIFWMILNHLSPKDIIRCRRVSKSWNTAFRSAANLTPLLKKLFPLAGEVRELELELDDGLDTVEDDDYACMLFDQIASRYDHLSCAKPKSIHRYKLCDDFGISGEREWFPVQPWENHASHLMQRVDRTFDETFWSYEDGLVVYPSAHHSCLVLMDFDTDRRFMVPFLITGKVIRRIRLQKRVLVVEWAEPKAFHWLNDSDGVHRHFASSFDVSKSGSGWSVTFRNEWKIMFLGHPLSERDRFYSTHSQTHYAIYIWQPNRSLYTADDDAPIESLSVWDISKPSSYMPSLDPTGRLRVDSDDRGPAIVSRFGFRELGFYSVRQRGLPAVQSLNITDEDQSLEIVEGECTGPMNALVGPAEWTSRVQVTTIPLVGEGPCWRRRAEFALPPYRGNCSLQTSPITFAVCDERWYAIISETYDEKAQVGFCLHLSPRQWPFDLNMFLTIRTPSSYISLKQRNIYELTGKGKICGNENYMIGENADHELIVYRFDR
;
A
#
# COMPACT_ATOMS: atom_id res chain seq x y z
N MET A 1 -43.67 -61.09 27.66
CA MET A 1 -43.90 -59.64 27.62
C MET A 1 -42.65 -58.99 27.04
N SER A 2 -42.83 -58.32 25.91
CA SER A 2 -41.94 -57.38 25.20
C SER A 2 -40.42 -57.52 25.37
N VAL A 3 -39.82 -58.22 24.40
CA VAL A 3 -38.46 -57.94 23.92
C VAL A 3 -38.52 -56.64 23.12
N ALA A 4 -37.74 -55.64 23.51
CA ALA A 4 -37.25 -54.59 22.62
C ALA A 4 -35.85 -54.23 23.11
N SER A 5 -34.86 -54.79 22.43
CA SER A 5 -33.46 -54.38 22.50
C SER A 5 -33.36 -52.91 22.11
N ASP A 6 -32.76 -52.11 22.99
CA ASP A 6 -32.20 -50.82 22.61
C ASP A 6 -31.17 -51.08 21.50
N HIS A 7 -31.57 -50.88 20.25
CA HIS A 7 -30.61 -50.55 19.21
C HIS A 7 -30.13 -49.13 19.54
N GLU A 8 -29.19 -49.02 20.48
CA GLU A 8 -28.29 -47.86 20.53
C GLU A 8 -27.57 -47.85 19.18
N GLY A 9 -28.13 -47.09 18.23
CA GLY A 9 -27.45 -46.85 16.97
C GLY A 9 -26.07 -46.29 17.29
N MET A 10 -25.02 -46.92 16.77
CA MET A 10 -23.65 -46.44 16.92
C MET A 10 -23.61 -44.97 16.46
N GLY A 11 -23.40 -44.06 17.42
CA GLY A 11 -23.31 -42.63 17.13
C GLY A 11 -22.09 -42.31 16.28
N MET A 12 -22.08 -41.17 15.57
CA MET A 12 -20.95 -40.74 14.71
C MET A 12 -19.60 -40.69 15.44
N SER A 13 -19.59 -40.43 16.74
CA SER A 13 -18.38 -40.44 17.58
C SER A 13 -17.78 -41.82 17.79
N LEU A 14 -18.51 -42.90 17.49
CA LEU A 14 -18.06 -44.28 17.61
C LEU A 14 -17.59 -44.87 16.27
N LEU A 15 -17.64 -44.10 15.18
CA LEU A 15 -17.11 -44.55 13.90
C LEU A 15 -15.59 -44.71 13.95
N PRO A 16 -15.03 -45.75 13.29
CA PRO A 16 -13.60 -45.82 13.06
C PRO A 16 -13.09 -44.54 12.40
N ARG A 17 -11.92 -44.06 12.82
CA ARG A 17 -11.36 -42.77 12.40
C ARG A 17 -11.27 -42.68 10.88
N GLU A 18 -10.89 -43.75 10.21
CA GLU A 18 -10.73 -43.83 8.76
C GLU A 18 -12.06 -43.57 8.03
N ILE A 19 -13.15 -44.15 8.52
CA ILE A 19 -14.49 -43.96 7.97
C ILE A 19 -14.96 -42.52 8.20
N PHE A 20 -14.71 -41.97 9.39
CA PHE A 20 -15.04 -40.58 9.68
C PHE A 20 -14.27 -39.61 8.78
N TRP A 21 -12.99 -39.89 8.50
CA TRP A 21 -12.17 -39.11 7.56
C TRP A 21 -12.67 -39.18 6.12
N MET A 22 -13.19 -40.34 5.68
CA MET A 22 -13.86 -40.43 4.38
C MET A 22 -15.07 -39.49 4.32
N ILE A 23 -15.86 -39.40 5.39
CA ILE A 23 -17.01 -38.48 5.47
C ILE A 23 -16.52 -37.02 5.43
N LEU A 24 -15.51 -36.66 6.24
CA LEU A 24 -14.95 -35.30 6.27
C LEU A 24 -14.45 -34.83 4.90
N ASN A 25 -13.85 -35.73 4.11
CA ASN A 25 -13.35 -35.42 2.77
C ASN A 25 -14.45 -35.02 1.76
N HIS A 26 -15.71 -35.32 2.06
CA HIS A 26 -16.85 -34.95 1.23
C HIS A 26 -17.60 -33.70 1.73
N LEU A 27 -17.16 -33.10 2.85
CA LEU A 27 -17.84 -31.95 3.45
C LEU A 27 -17.05 -30.67 3.20
N SER A 28 -17.77 -29.59 2.91
CA SER A 28 -17.18 -28.24 2.92
C SER A 28 -16.88 -27.81 4.36
N PRO A 29 -15.94 -26.85 4.57
CA PRO A 29 -15.70 -26.28 5.90
C PRO A 29 -16.98 -25.81 6.59
N LYS A 30 -17.89 -25.20 5.82
CA LYS A 30 -19.19 -24.73 6.31
C LYS A 30 -20.11 -25.86 6.75
N ASP A 31 -20.09 -26.98 6.04
CA ASP A 31 -20.90 -28.14 6.40
C ASP A 31 -20.35 -28.86 7.64
N ILE A 32 -19.02 -28.94 7.80
CA ILE A 32 -18.37 -29.43 9.02
C ILE A 32 -18.86 -28.66 10.26
N ILE A 33 -18.93 -27.33 10.18
CA ILE A 33 -19.45 -26.49 11.28
C ILE A 33 -20.94 -26.78 11.53
N ARG A 34 -21.74 -26.96 10.47
CA ARG A 34 -23.17 -27.29 10.60
C ARG A 34 -23.41 -28.67 11.19
N CYS A 35 -22.58 -29.66 10.85
CA CYS A 35 -22.64 -31.03 11.35
C CYS A 35 -22.55 -31.07 12.89
N ARG A 36 -21.81 -30.14 13.51
CA ARG A 36 -21.75 -30.01 14.98
C ARG A 36 -23.08 -29.67 15.64
N ARG A 37 -24.08 -29.20 14.89
CA ARG A 37 -25.42 -28.83 15.40
C ARG A 37 -26.45 -29.96 15.32
N VAL A 38 -26.09 -31.10 14.74
CA VAL A 38 -27.03 -32.21 14.49
C VAL A 38 -27.39 -32.95 15.78
N SER A 39 -26.39 -33.32 16.59
CA SER A 39 -26.59 -34.00 17.89
C SER A 39 -25.34 -33.86 18.76
N LYS A 40 -25.43 -34.23 20.05
CA LYS A 40 -24.27 -34.26 20.97
C LYS A 40 -23.14 -35.18 20.46
N SER A 41 -23.52 -36.34 19.89
CA SER A 41 -22.56 -37.30 19.33
C SER A 41 -21.79 -36.72 18.12
N TRP A 42 -22.50 -36.02 17.22
CA TRP A 42 -21.88 -35.33 16.09
C TRP A 42 -21.02 -34.15 16.55
N ASN A 43 -21.52 -33.35 17.50
CA ASN A 43 -20.78 -32.24 18.06
C ASN A 43 -19.39 -32.69 18.57
N THR A 44 -19.35 -33.79 19.32
CA THR A 44 -18.10 -34.37 19.83
C THR A 44 -17.18 -34.80 18.69
N ALA A 45 -17.69 -35.56 17.72
CA ALA A 45 -16.88 -36.08 16.61
C ALA A 45 -16.26 -34.97 15.72
N PHE A 46 -17.05 -33.93 15.42
CA PHE A 46 -16.64 -32.82 14.55
C PHE A 46 -15.90 -31.69 15.29
N ARG A 47 -15.68 -31.81 16.61
CA ARG A 47 -14.85 -30.87 17.41
C ARG A 47 -13.47 -31.41 17.79
N SER A 48 -13.24 -32.72 17.64
CA SER A 48 -11.96 -33.34 18.01
C SER A 48 -10.77 -32.73 17.24
N ALA A 49 -9.77 -32.23 17.96
CA ALA A 49 -8.51 -31.70 17.42
C ALA A 49 -7.79 -32.72 16.56
N ALA A 50 -7.81 -34.00 16.95
CA ALA A 50 -7.24 -35.10 16.17
C ALA A 50 -7.82 -35.20 14.74
N ASN A 51 -9.02 -34.67 14.51
CA ASN A 51 -9.62 -34.57 13.19
C ASN A 51 -9.52 -33.16 12.59
N LEU A 52 -9.66 -32.11 13.40
CA LEU A 52 -9.65 -30.73 12.91
C LEU A 52 -8.26 -30.23 12.52
N THR A 53 -7.21 -30.57 13.28
CA THR A 53 -5.85 -30.09 13.00
C THR A 53 -5.31 -30.61 11.65
N PRO A 54 -5.42 -31.91 11.30
CA PRO A 54 -5.01 -32.35 9.97
C PRO A 54 -5.95 -31.81 8.87
N LEU A 55 -7.19 -31.49 9.20
CA LEU A 55 -8.17 -30.95 8.25
C LEU A 55 -7.90 -29.47 7.95
N LEU A 56 -7.47 -28.69 8.94
CA LEU A 56 -6.94 -27.34 8.79
C LEU A 56 -5.78 -27.34 7.79
N LYS A 57 -4.79 -28.21 8.02
CA LYS A 57 -3.63 -28.36 7.11
C LYS A 57 -4.05 -28.76 5.70
N LYS A 58 -5.08 -29.58 5.56
CA LYS A 58 -5.58 -30.00 4.25
C LYS A 58 -6.35 -28.90 3.51
N LEU A 59 -7.23 -28.19 4.21
CA LEU A 59 -8.17 -27.25 3.59
C LEU A 59 -7.60 -25.83 3.48
N PHE A 60 -6.76 -25.44 4.43
CA PHE A 60 -6.19 -24.10 4.54
C PHE A 60 -4.68 -24.14 4.82
N PRO A 61 -3.87 -24.89 4.04
CA PRO A 61 -2.42 -25.02 4.27
C PRO A 61 -1.67 -23.68 4.26
N LEU A 62 -2.23 -22.69 3.56
CA LEU A 62 -1.64 -21.37 3.37
C LEU A 62 -2.22 -20.31 4.31
N ALA A 63 -3.08 -20.65 5.27
CA ALA A 63 -3.50 -19.69 6.29
C ALA A 63 -2.33 -19.40 7.24
N GLY A 64 -2.14 -18.14 7.63
CA GLY A 64 -1.05 -17.73 8.53
C GLY A 64 -0.94 -18.57 9.79
N GLU A 65 -2.05 -18.79 10.47
CA GLU A 65 -2.10 -19.54 11.71
C GLU A 65 -1.77 -21.03 11.51
N VAL A 66 -2.10 -21.60 10.35
CA VAL A 66 -1.78 -23.01 10.04
C VAL A 66 -0.29 -23.19 9.76
N ARG A 67 0.35 -22.21 9.11
CA ARG A 67 1.81 -22.22 8.91
C ARG A 67 2.57 -22.10 10.23
N GLU A 68 2.03 -21.34 11.19
CA GLU A 68 2.61 -21.21 12.53
C GLU A 68 2.47 -22.51 13.35
N LEU A 69 1.33 -23.19 13.26
CA LEU A 69 1.14 -24.50 13.87
C LEU A 69 2.15 -25.55 13.41
N GLU A 70 2.60 -25.50 12.15
CA GLU A 70 3.63 -26.44 11.65
C GLU A 70 5.01 -26.21 12.29
N LEU A 71 5.28 -25.02 12.82
CA LEU A 71 6.52 -24.68 13.50
C LEU A 71 6.50 -25.08 14.98
N GLU A 72 5.32 -25.10 15.62
CA GLU A 72 5.16 -25.38 17.06
C GLU A 72 5.03 -26.87 17.39
N LEU A 73 4.67 -27.72 16.42
CA LEU A 73 4.46 -29.17 16.62
C LEU A 73 5.75 -29.99 16.84
N ASP A 74 6.93 -29.36 16.91
CA ASP A 74 8.19 -30.01 17.30
C ASP A 74 8.35 -30.11 18.84
N ASP A 75 7.50 -29.43 19.61
CA ASP A 75 7.55 -29.41 21.08
C ASP A 75 6.21 -29.90 21.68
N GLY A 76 6.03 -31.22 21.69
CA GLY A 76 4.74 -31.87 21.89
C GLY A 76 4.09 -31.67 23.26
N LEU A 77 2.78 -31.32 23.27
CA LEU A 77 1.89 -31.38 24.42
C LEU A 77 0.43 -31.68 23.99
N ASP A 78 -0.01 -32.94 24.14
CA ASP A 78 -1.41 -33.37 24.00
C ASP A 78 -2.20 -33.07 25.29
N THR A 79 -3.09 -32.06 25.30
CA THR A 79 -4.09 -31.87 26.38
C THR A 79 -5.42 -31.36 25.85
N VAL A 80 -6.50 -31.47 26.64
CA VAL A 80 -7.89 -31.07 26.31
C VAL A 80 -8.04 -29.59 25.92
N GLU A 81 -7.08 -28.73 26.28
CA GLU A 81 -7.02 -27.33 25.81
C GLU A 81 -6.82 -27.24 24.29
N ASP A 82 -6.31 -28.29 23.65
CA ASP A 82 -6.08 -28.41 22.20
C ASP A 82 -7.39 -28.58 21.41
N ASP A 83 -8.41 -29.25 21.96
CA ASP A 83 -9.71 -29.46 21.28
C ASP A 83 -10.48 -28.15 21.08
N ASP A 84 -10.56 -27.32 22.13
CA ASP A 84 -11.26 -26.03 22.04
C ASP A 84 -10.46 -25.03 21.20
N TYR A 85 -9.14 -25.02 21.31
CA TYR A 85 -8.26 -24.18 20.48
C TYR A 85 -8.36 -24.56 18.99
N ALA A 86 -8.20 -25.84 18.64
CA ALA A 86 -8.31 -26.31 17.26
C ALA A 86 -9.72 -26.06 16.68
N CYS A 87 -10.76 -26.20 17.50
CA CYS A 87 -12.13 -25.86 17.10
C CYS A 87 -12.30 -24.36 16.83
N MET A 88 -11.82 -23.50 17.72
CA MET A 88 -11.87 -22.04 17.54
C MET A 88 -11.10 -21.61 16.29
N LEU A 89 -9.90 -22.16 16.09
CA LEU A 89 -9.06 -21.85 14.95
C LEU A 89 -9.69 -22.30 13.63
N PHE A 90 -10.24 -23.52 13.59
CA PHE A 90 -10.99 -24.02 12.43
C PHE A 90 -12.15 -23.08 12.08
N ASP A 91 -12.93 -22.66 13.07
CA ASP A 91 -14.09 -21.79 12.85
C ASP A 91 -13.67 -20.40 12.35
N GLN A 92 -12.60 -19.84 12.90
CA GLN A 92 -12.07 -18.55 12.48
C GLN A 92 -11.59 -18.58 11.03
N ILE A 93 -10.75 -19.55 10.67
CA ILE A 93 -10.20 -19.65 9.31
C ILE A 93 -11.28 -20.01 8.30
N ALA A 94 -12.14 -20.98 8.60
CA ALA A 94 -13.25 -21.36 7.72
C ALA A 94 -14.20 -20.17 7.49
N SER A 95 -14.49 -19.38 8.53
CA SER A 95 -15.28 -18.16 8.41
C SER A 95 -14.57 -17.12 7.53
N ARG A 96 -13.27 -16.87 7.74
CA ARG A 96 -12.48 -15.90 6.96
C ARG A 96 -12.53 -16.21 5.47
N TYR A 97 -12.27 -17.46 5.09
CA TYR A 97 -12.27 -17.87 3.69
C TYR A 97 -13.69 -17.96 3.08
N ASP A 98 -14.75 -18.26 3.87
CA ASP A 98 -16.15 -18.11 3.41
C ASP A 98 -16.44 -16.64 3.06
N HIS A 99 -16.03 -15.71 3.92
CA HIS A 99 -16.18 -14.26 3.70
C HIS A 99 -15.38 -13.74 2.49
N LEU A 100 -14.13 -14.17 2.32
CA LEU A 100 -13.31 -13.87 1.15
C LEU A 100 -13.93 -14.41 -0.14
N SER A 101 -14.36 -15.68 -0.14
CA SER A 101 -14.96 -16.33 -1.32
C SER A 101 -16.27 -15.68 -1.76
N CYS A 102 -17.01 -15.10 -0.82
CA CYS A 102 -18.24 -14.37 -1.07
C CYS A 102 -18.02 -12.87 -1.32
N ALA A 103 -16.78 -12.39 -1.16
CA ALA A 103 -16.42 -10.97 -1.15
C ALA A 103 -17.31 -10.12 -0.22
N LYS A 104 -17.63 -10.67 0.95
CA LYS A 104 -18.44 -10.01 1.98
C LYS A 104 -17.61 -9.94 3.25
N PRO A 105 -17.11 -8.77 3.65
CA PRO A 105 -16.39 -8.65 4.92
C PRO A 105 -17.30 -9.05 6.08
N LYS A 106 -16.70 -9.54 7.16
CA LYS A 106 -17.37 -9.84 8.41
C LYS A 106 -17.70 -8.56 9.18
N SER A 107 -16.79 -7.59 9.14
CA SER A 107 -17.03 -6.23 9.63
C SER A 107 -16.38 -5.17 8.75
N ILE A 108 -16.94 -3.96 8.79
CA ILE A 108 -16.42 -2.79 8.05
C ILE A 108 -16.12 -1.70 9.08
N HIS A 109 -14.86 -1.28 9.14
CA HIS A 109 -14.43 -0.17 9.99
C HIS A 109 -14.25 1.07 9.12
N ARG A 110 -14.73 2.22 9.62
CA ARG A 110 -14.62 3.52 8.94
C ARG A 110 -13.88 4.49 9.85
N TYR A 111 -12.82 5.08 9.33
CA TYR A 111 -12.02 6.07 10.04
C TYR A 111 -12.03 7.38 9.27
N LYS A 112 -12.74 8.37 9.82
CA LYS A 112 -12.78 9.71 9.22
C LYS A 112 -11.39 10.34 9.20
N LEU A 113 -10.97 10.78 8.02
CA LEU A 113 -9.72 11.49 7.79
C LEU A 113 -9.88 12.99 8.01
N CYS A 114 -8.79 13.68 8.33
CA CYS A 114 -8.80 15.14 8.41
C CYS A 114 -9.26 15.77 7.08
N ASP A 115 -10.07 16.83 7.18
CA ASP A 115 -10.46 17.65 6.03
C ASP A 115 -9.27 18.50 5.54
N ASP A 116 -9.34 19.01 4.31
CA ASP A 116 -8.28 19.84 3.70
C ASP A 116 -7.89 21.07 4.54
N PHE A 117 -8.84 21.59 5.33
CA PHE A 117 -8.69 22.78 6.14
C PHE A 117 -8.69 22.41 7.63
N GLY A 118 -7.73 22.99 8.35
CA GLY A 118 -7.61 22.83 9.79
C GLY A 118 -8.63 23.61 10.60
N ILE A 119 -8.53 23.51 11.93
CA ILE A 119 -9.38 24.25 12.88
C ILE A 119 -9.22 25.77 12.71
N SER A 120 -8.06 26.24 12.27
CA SER A 120 -7.81 27.66 11.97
C SER A 120 -8.51 28.16 10.70
N GLY A 121 -9.08 27.26 9.89
CA GLY A 121 -9.57 27.56 8.54
C GLY A 121 -8.45 27.72 7.50
N GLU A 122 -7.18 27.58 7.89
CA GLU A 122 -6.06 27.50 6.95
C GLU A 122 -6.01 26.11 6.32
N ARG A 123 -5.53 26.04 5.09
CA ARG A 123 -5.33 24.76 4.39
C ARG A 123 -4.18 24.02 5.05
N GLU A 124 -4.45 22.83 5.60
CA GLU A 124 -3.47 21.96 6.25
C GLU A 124 -3.08 20.78 5.37
N TRP A 125 -3.90 20.41 4.38
CA TRP A 125 -3.62 19.29 3.48
C TRP A 125 -3.68 19.77 2.04
N PHE A 126 -2.61 19.49 1.30
CA PHE A 126 -2.57 19.77 -0.13
C PHE A 126 -1.62 18.78 -0.82
N PRO A 127 -2.15 17.75 -1.48
CA PRO A 127 -1.32 16.71 -2.05
C PRO A 127 -0.51 17.24 -3.24
N VAL A 128 0.53 16.52 -3.62
CA VAL A 128 1.16 16.72 -4.93
C VAL A 128 0.16 16.26 -5.99
N GLN A 129 -0.18 17.15 -6.94
CA GLN A 129 -1.14 16.82 -7.97
C GLN A 129 -0.58 15.73 -8.91
N PRO A 130 -1.40 14.88 -9.52
CA PRO A 130 -0.96 13.90 -10.50
C PRO A 130 -0.59 14.56 -11.85
N TRP A 131 0.00 13.79 -12.76
CA TRP A 131 0.22 14.24 -14.13
C TRP A 131 -1.01 13.96 -14.99
N GLU A 132 -1.36 14.90 -15.87
CA GLU A 132 -2.48 14.75 -16.81
C GLU A 132 -2.11 13.91 -18.04
N ASN A 133 -0.82 13.95 -18.42
CA ASN A 133 -0.26 13.16 -19.50
C ASN A 133 0.85 12.25 -18.96
N HIS A 134 0.89 11.00 -19.42
CA HIS A 134 1.88 10.01 -19.00
C HIS A 134 2.10 8.96 -20.11
N ALA A 135 3.36 8.55 -20.30
CA ALA A 135 3.78 7.65 -21.37
C ALA A 135 3.16 6.23 -21.27
N SER A 136 2.70 5.85 -20.08
CA SER A 136 2.02 4.55 -19.84
C SER A 136 0.62 4.45 -20.47
N HIS A 137 0.10 5.53 -21.07
CA HIS A 137 -1.17 5.54 -21.79
C HIS A 137 -0.91 5.68 -23.28
N LEU A 138 -1.56 4.87 -24.13
CA LEU A 138 -1.33 4.94 -25.58
C LEU A 138 -1.65 6.33 -26.15
N MET A 139 -2.77 6.92 -25.72
CA MET A 139 -3.17 8.27 -26.13
C MET A 139 -2.44 9.36 -25.33
N GLN A 140 -1.47 8.98 -24.49
CA GLN A 140 -0.67 9.81 -23.58
C GLN A 140 -1.47 10.56 -22.51
N ARG A 141 -2.77 10.81 -22.72
CA ARG A 141 -3.66 11.37 -21.72
C ARG A 141 -4.09 10.30 -20.73
N VAL A 142 -4.02 10.61 -19.44
CA VAL A 142 -4.54 9.75 -18.37
C VAL A 142 -6.06 9.64 -18.50
N ASP A 143 -6.56 8.42 -18.59
CA ASP A 143 -7.98 8.09 -18.79
C ASP A 143 -8.85 8.40 -17.56
N ARG A 144 -8.30 8.15 -16.37
CA ARG A 144 -8.91 8.41 -15.07
C ARG A 144 -7.82 8.81 -14.09
N THR A 145 -8.03 9.94 -13.42
CA THR A 145 -7.09 10.47 -12.44
C THR A 145 -7.59 10.20 -11.02
N PHE A 146 -6.68 9.84 -10.13
CA PHE A 146 -6.89 9.70 -8.70
C PHE A 146 -5.94 10.63 -7.94
N ASP A 147 -6.44 11.25 -6.89
CA ASP A 147 -5.61 12.06 -6.00
C ASP A 147 -4.69 11.17 -5.16
N GLU A 148 -3.60 11.78 -4.71
CA GLU A 148 -2.71 11.15 -3.74
C GLU A 148 -3.43 10.91 -2.40
N THR A 149 -3.18 9.74 -1.80
CA THR A 149 -3.71 9.35 -0.49
C THR A 149 -2.84 9.89 0.64
N PHE A 150 -3.45 10.40 1.71
CA PHE A 150 -2.72 10.80 2.93
C PHE A 150 -2.54 9.66 3.93
N TRP A 151 -2.69 8.41 3.50
CA TRP A 151 -2.37 7.23 4.32
C TRP A 151 -1.32 6.35 3.64
N SER A 152 -0.56 5.67 4.48
CA SER A 152 0.51 4.77 4.05
C SER A 152 0.45 3.48 4.86
N TYR A 153 0.69 2.35 4.18
CA TYR A 153 0.57 1.01 4.74
C TYR A 153 1.91 0.27 4.60
N GLU A 154 2.33 -0.39 5.67
CA GLU A 154 3.52 -1.26 5.71
C GLU A 154 3.29 -2.39 6.72
N ASP A 155 3.31 -3.64 6.26
CA ASP A 155 3.36 -4.84 7.11
C ASP A 155 2.39 -4.81 8.32
N GLY A 156 1.10 -4.64 8.05
CA GLY A 156 0.07 -4.60 9.09
C GLY A 156 -0.11 -3.28 9.82
N LEU A 157 0.72 -2.28 9.50
CA LEU A 157 0.59 -0.94 10.05
C LEU A 157 0.03 0.03 9.03
N VAL A 158 -0.85 0.92 9.47
CA VAL A 158 -1.28 2.08 8.68
C VAL A 158 -1.02 3.37 9.45
N VAL A 159 -0.47 4.38 8.77
CA VAL A 159 -0.44 5.75 9.25
C VAL A 159 -1.46 6.56 8.47
N TYR A 160 -2.30 7.32 9.16
CA TYR A 160 -3.34 8.14 8.55
C TYR A 160 -3.66 9.38 9.40
N PRO A 161 -4.21 10.45 8.81
CA PRO A 161 -4.63 11.65 9.54
C PRO A 161 -6.00 11.46 10.15
N SER A 162 -6.09 11.27 11.46
CA SER A 162 -7.37 11.04 12.12
C SER A 162 -8.10 12.36 12.39
N ALA A 163 -9.31 12.52 11.85
CA ALA A 163 -10.16 13.67 12.17
C ALA A 163 -10.52 13.73 13.67
N HIS A 164 -10.75 12.57 14.28
CA HIS A 164 -11.12 12.46 15.70
C HIS A 164 -10.02 12.96 16.64
N HIS A 165 -8.76 12.68 16.31
CA HIS A 165 -7.62 13.10 17.12
C HIS A 165 -6.94 14.38 16.61
N SER A 166 -7.33 14.85 15.42
CA SER A 166 -6.74 16.01 14.73
C SER A 166 -5.22 15.92 14.57
N CYS A 167 -4.70 14.70 14.35
CA CYS A 167 -3.28 14.46 14.12
C CYS A 167 -3.05 13.12 13.39
N LEU A 168 -1.78 12.82 13.12
CA LEU A 168 -1.38 11.53 12.55
C LEU A 168 -1.48 10.41 13.60
N VAL A 169 -2.02 9.27 13.17
CA VAL A 169 -2.20 8.06 13.98
C VAL A 169 -1.59 6.87 13.24
N LEU A 170 -0.76 6.11 13.96
CA LEU A 170 -0.32 4.77 13.57
C LEU A 170 -1.31 3.75 14.13
N MET A 171 -1.89 2.89 13.30
CA MET A 171 -2.76 1.79 13.72
C MET A 171 -2.13 0.45 13.34
N ASP A 172 -2.17 -0.47 14.29
CA ASP A 172 -1.81 -1.87 14.10
C ASP A 172 -3.09 -2.68 13.83
N PHE A 173 -3.19 -3.27 12.64
CA PHE A 173 -4.38 -4.04 12.26
C PHE A 173 -4.49 -5.41 12.93
N ASP A 174 -3.42 -5.95 13.49
CA ASP A 174 -3.52 -7.23 14.19
C ASP A 174 -4.24 -7.01 15.53
N THR A 175 -3.86 -5.93 16.23
CA THR A 175 -4.35 -5.62 17.59
C THR A 175 -5.44 -4.53 17.67
N ASP A 176 -5.74 -3.85 16.57
CA ASP A 176 -6.58 -2.63 16.48
C ASP A 176 -6.11 -1.48 17.39
N ARG A 177 -4.89 -1.56 17.91
CA ARG A 177 -4.31 -0.52 18.78
C ARG A 177 -3.84 0.67 17.95
N ARG A 178 -4.02 1.86 18.52
CA ARG A 178 -3.67 3.13 17.90
C ARG A 178 -2.61 3.86 18.72
N PHE A 179 -1.66 4.47 18.04
CA PHE A 179 -0.52 5.16 18.61
C PHE A 179 -0.40 6.53 17.95
N MET A 180 -0.32 7.58 18.78
CA MET A 180 -0.23 8.95 18.29
C MET A 180 1.15 9.20 17.71
N VAL A 181 1.23 9.76 16.50
CA VAL A 181 2.51 10.21 15.93
C VAL A 181 2.83 11.58 16.53
N PRO A 182 4.04 11.80 17.08
CA PRO A 182 4.41 13.07 17.71
C PRO A 182 4.75 14.14 16.66
N PHE A 183 3.79 14.49 15.82
CA PHE A 183 3.92 15.50 14.77
C PHE A 183 2.75 16.49 14.84
N LEU A 184 3.08 17.77 15.05
CA LEU A 184 2.08 18.85 15.11
C LEU A 184 1.71 19.31 13.70
N ILE A 185 0.45 19.10 13.32
CA ILE A 185 -0.08 19.47 11.98
C ILE A 185 -0.33 20.96 11.87
N THR A 186 -0.85 21.59 12.93
CA THR A 186 -1.21 23.01 12.94
C THR A 186 -0.05 23.89 12.49
N GLY A 187 -0.35 24.79 11.55
CA GLY A 187 0.62 25.71 10.95
C GLY A 187 1.53 25.04 9.90
N LYS A 188 1.16 23.87 9.38
CA LYS A 188 1.86 23.18 8.29
C LYS A 188 0.88 22.77 7.19
N VAL A 189 1.34 22.82 5.94
CA VAL A 189 0.64 22.27 4.79
C VAL A 189 1.27 20.91 4.46
N ILE A 190 0.60 19.84 4.82
CA ILE A 190 1.06 18.47 4.57
C ILE A 190 0.91 18.15 3.09
N ARG A 191 2.01 17.65 2.52
CA ARG A 191 2.15 17.33 1.10
C ARG A 191 2.05 15.83 0.84
N ARG A 192 2.61 15.01 1.74
CA ARG A 192 2.68 13.55 1.62
C ARG A 192 3.03 12.90 2.96
N ILE A 193 2.59 11.65 3.12
CA ILE A 193 2.93 10.77 4.24
C ILE A 193 3.37 9.42 3.69
N ARG A 194 4.52 8.92 4.13
CA ARG A 194 5.04 7.62 3.70
C ARG A 194 5.63 6.86 4.88
N LEU A 195 5.11 5.67 5.15
CA LEU A 195 5.68 4.68 6.04
C LEU A 195 6.34 3.60 5.17
N GLN A 196 7.64 3.40 5.36
CA GLN A 196 8.39 2.36 4.65
C GLN A 196 9.65 1.99 5.44
N LYS A 197 9.97 0.70 5.45
CA LYS A 197 11.10 0.11 6.18
C LYS A 197 11.12 0.56 7.65
N ARG A 198 9.93 0.70 8.26
CA ARG A 198 9.72 1.18 9.64
C ARG A 198 10.17 2.62 9.91
N VAL A 199 10.34 3.43 8.87
CA VAL A 199 10.55 4.87 8.97
C VAL A 199 9.35 5.59 8.37
N LEU A 200 8.73 6.46 9.16
CA LEU A 200 7.66 7.34 8.72
C LEU A 200 8.27 8.68 8.30
N VAL A 201 8.02 9.13 7.08
CA VAL A 201 8.38 10.46 6.60
C VAL A 201 7.11 11.26 6.31
N VAL A 202 7.05 12.48 6.85
CA VAL A 202 6.00 13.46 6.62
C VAL A 202 6.61 14.65 5.88
N GLU A 203 6.11 14.92 4.69
CA GLU A 203 6.57 16.02 3.84
C GLU A 203 5.58 17.16 3.96
N TRP A 204 6.08 18.36 4.20
CA TRP A 204 5.23 19.50 4.53
C TRP A 204 5.86 20.82 4.13
N ALA A 205 5.02 21.85 4.04
CA ALA A 205 5.42 23.20 3.71
C ALA A 205 4.88 24.21 4.72
N GLU A 206 5.54 25.36 4.80
CA GLU A 206 5.00 26.48 5.55
C GLU A 206 3.77 27.08 4.85
N PRO A 207 2.72 27.46 5.58
CA PRO A 207 1.52 28.03 4.99
C PRO A 207 1.77 29.41 4.36
N LYS A 208 2.72 30.17 4.90
CA LYS A 208 3.07 31.50 4.39
C LYS A 208 4.17 31.41 3.34
N ALA A 209 3.97 32.09 2.22
CA ALA A 209 4.99 32.20 1.19
C ALA A 209 6.22 32.96 1.72
N PHE A 210 7.40 32.43 1.43
CA PHE A 210 8.69 33.02 1.74
C PHE A 210 9.10 34.09 0.70
N HIS A 211 8.75 33.88 -0.56
CA HIS A 211 8.87 34.87 -1.64
C HIS A 211 7.82 34.59 -2.73
N TRP A 212 7.67 35.49 -3.70
CA TRP A 212 6.69 35.35 -4.78
C TRP A 212 7.40 35.33 -6.13
N LEU A 213 7.04 34.38 -7.00
CA LEU A 213 7.56 34.31 -8.38
C LEU A 213 6.80 35.27 -9.31
N ASN A 214 5.52 35.45 -9.03
CA ASN A 214 4.59 36.33 -9.72
C ASN A 214 3.39 36.61 -8.78
N ASP A 215 2.36 37.32 -9.25
CA ASP A 215 1.19 37.71 -8.44
C ASP A 215 0.34 36.52 -7.94
N SER A 216 0.51 35.33 -8.51
CA SER A 216 -0.27 34.12 -8.20
C SER A 216 0.52 32.99 -7.53
N ASP A 217 1.84 32.96 -7.67
CA ASP A 217 2.70 31.85 -7.24
C ASP A 217 3.64 32.28 -6.10
N GLY A 218 3.15 32.13 -4.88
CA GLY A 218 3.97 32.18 -3.67
C GLY A 218 4.82 30.92 -3.54
N VAL A 219 6.10 31.08 -3.21
CA VAL A 219 7.05 29.99 -2.96
C VAL A 219 7.19 29.79 -1.46
N HIS A 220 6.98 28.55 -1.03
CA HIS A 220 6.96 28.17 0.37
C HIS A 220 8.23 27.39 0.71
N ARG A 221 8.68 27.44 1.96
CA ARG A 221 9.75 26.53 2.40
C ARG A 221 9.14 25.15 2.63
N HIS A 222 9.79 24.13 2.07
CA HIS A 222 9.38 22.73 2.22
C HIS A 222 10.39 21.97 3.06
N PHE A 223 9.88 21.07 3.88
CA PHE A 223 10.61 20.25 4.82
C PHE A 223 10.11 18.81 4.76
N ALA A 224 10.94 17.91 5.25
CA ALA A 224 10.54 16.55 5.58
C ALA A 224 10.95 16.29 7.02
N SER A 225 10.05 15.65 7.77
CA SER A 225 10.28 15.20 9.13
C SER A 225 10.15 13.68 9.15
N SER A 226 11.12 12.97 9.74
CA SER A 226 11.14 11.52 9.81
C SER A 226 11.02 11.01 11.25
N PHE A 227 10.46 9.81 11.39
CA PHE A 227 10.17 9.15 12.66
C PHE A 227 10.51 7.66 12.57
N ASP A 228 11.14 7.14 13.62
CA ASP A 228 11.35 5.70 13.78
C ASP A 228 10.08 5.05 14.35
N VAL A 229 9.63 3.96 13.71
CA VAL A 229 8.49 3.15 14.15
C VAL A 229 9.01 1.82 14.67
N SER A 230 9.00 1.64 15.99
CA SER A 230 9.56 0.44 16.62
C SER A 230 8.55 -0.27 17.50
N LYS A 231 8.64 -1.60 17.54
CA LYS A 231 7.82 -2.45 18.41
C LYS A 231 8.43 -2.45 19.82
N SER A 232 7.59 -2.26 20.83
CA SER A 232 7.89 -2.27 22.25
C SER A 232 7.01 -3.30 22.97
N GLY A 233 7.33 -3.64 24.23
CA GLY A 233 6.52 -4.58 25.02
C GLY A 233 5.07 -4.13 25.23
N SER A 234 4.79 -2.83 25.17
CA SER A 234 3.43 -2.25 25.30
C SER A 234 2.70 -2.02 23.98
N GLY A 235 3.30 -2.35 22.82
CA GLY A 235 2.77 -2.05 21.49
C GLY A 235 3.77 -1.29 20.63
N TRP A 236 3.32 -0.39 19.77
CA TRP A 236 4.19 0.39 18.90
C TRP A 236 4.61 1.71 19.53
N SER A 237 5.78 2.20 19.15
CA SER A 237 6.28 3.54 19.53
C SER A 237 6.76 4.27 18.28
N VAL A 238 6.47 5.58 18.23
CA VAL A 238 6.86 6.47 17.13
C VAL A 238 7.70 7.57 17.71
N THR A 239 8.97 7.66 17.29
CA THR A 239 9.94 8.60 17.87
C THR A 239 10.47 9.51 16.78
N PHE A 240 10.52 10.83 17.03
CA PHE A 240 11.11 11.78 16.10
C PHE A 240 12.58 11.45 15.85
N ARG A 241 12.97 11.44 14.57
CA ARG A 241 14.32 11.10 14.13
C ARG A 241 15.07 12.32 13.60
N ASN A 242 14.50 12.98 12.58
CA ASN A 242 15.15 14.08 11.86
C ASN A 242 14.16 15.06 11.24
N GLU A 243 14.60 16.29 11.00
CA GLU A 243 13.95 17.23 10.08
C GLU A 243 14.98 17.88 9.15
N TRP A 244 14.65 18.03 7.87
CA TRP A 244 15.50 18.72 6.91
C TRP A 244 14.69 19.50 5.89
N LYS A 245 15.32 20.53 5.32
CA LYS A 245 14.74 21.33 4.23
C LYS A 245 14.93 20.59 2.91
N ILE A 246 13.84 20.10 2.31
CA ILE A 246 13.92 19.26 1.09
C ILE A 246 14.33 20.06 -0.15
N MET A 247 14.11 21.38 -0.14
CA MET A 247 14.50 22.25 -1.26
C MET A 247 14.98 23.61 -0.78
N PHE A 248 16.13 24.06 -1.28
CA PHE A 248 16.76 25.31 -0.86
C PHE A 248 15.92 26.56 -1.16
N LEU A 249 15.39 26.68 -2.39
CA LEU A 249 14.59 27.84 -2.79
C LEU A 249 13.12 27.73 -2.36
N GLY A 250 12.64 26.53 -2.03
CA GLY A 250 11.23 26.30 -1.74
C GLY A 250 10.41 25.97 -2.99
N HIS A 251 9.15 25.56 -2.79
CA HIS A 251 8.21 25.15 -3.84
C HIS A 251 6.95 26.01 -3.82
N PRO A 252 6.40 26.44 -4.95
CA PRO A 252 5.01 26.86 -5.00
C PRO A 252 4.06 25.75 -4.54
N LEU A 253 3.02 26.12 -3.78
CA LEU A 253 1.89 25.24 -3.48
C LEU A 253 0.87 25.33 -4.62
N SER A 254 1.28 24.87 -5.80
CA SER A 254 0.49 24.98 -7.04
C SER A 254 0.01 23.62 -7.54
N GLU A 255 -0.88 23.66 -8.53
CA GLU A 255 -1.35 22.47 -9.25
C GLU A 255 -0.44 22.07 -10.41
N ARG A 256 0.65 22.79 -10.70
CA ARG A 256 1.52 22.51 -11.86
C ARG A 256 2.85 21.89 -11.47
N ASP A 257 3.32 22.24 -10.29
CA ASP A 257 4.59 21.76 -9.81
C ASP A 257 4.47 20.37 -9.17
N ARG A 258 5.53 19.56 -9.29
CA ARG A 258 5.53 18.17 -8.85
C ARG A 258 6.81 17.85 -8.11
N PHE A 259 6.69 17.07 -7.06
CA PHE A 259 7.82 16.34 -6.52
C PHE A 259 7.36 14.97 -6.06
N TYR A 260 8.27 14.02 -6.11
CA TYR A 260 8.03 12.66 -5.69
C TYR A 260 9.24 12.13 -4.97
N SER A 261 9.01 11.39 -3.91
CA SER A 261 10.06 10.96 -3.01
C SER A 261 9.95 9.49 -2.64
N THR A 262 11.06 8.94 -2.19
CA THR A 262 11.19 7.59 -1.63
C THR A 262 12.24 7.59 -0.53
N HIS A 263 12.21 6.59 0.34
CA HIS A 263 13.20 6.48 1.41
C HIS A 263 13.42 5.04 1.85
N SER A 264 14.59 4.83 2.46
CA SER A 264 14.94 3.65 3.24
C SER A 264 15.13 4.05 4.69
N GLN A 265 15.74 3.18 5.49
CA GLN A 265 16.12 3.51 6.86
C GLN A 265 17.26 4.52 6.95
N THR A 266 18.04 4.68 5.88
CA THR A 266 19.27 5.47 5.89
C THR A 266 19.26 6.61 4.88
N HIS A 267 18.46 6.52 3.82
CA HIS A 267 18.44 7.52 2.76
C HIS A 267 17.04 8.00 2.43
N TYR A 268 16.93 9.25 1.99
CA TYR A 268 15.74 9.84 1.41
C TYR A 268 16.09 10.43 0.05
N ALA A 269 15.33 10.08 -0.98
CA ALA A 269 15.51 10.60 -2.33
C ALA A 269 14.25 11.35 -2.77
N ILE A 270 14.43 12.49 -3.44
CA ILE A 270 13.35 13.32 -3.97
C ILE A 270 13.67 13.73 -5.41
N TYR A 271 12.74 13.41 -6.31
CA TYR A 271 12.71 13.86 -7.68
C TYR A 271 11.74 15.03 -7.82
N ILE A 272 12.20 16.15 -8.37
CA ILE A 272 11.47 17.41 -8.52
C ILE A 272 11.29 17.67 -10.00
N TRP A 273 10.07 18.08 -10.37
CA TRP A 273 9.69 18.46 -11.72
C TRP A 273 8.91 19.77 -11.65
N GLN A 274 9.47 20.83 -12.23
CA GLN A 274 8.86 22.14 -12.26
C GLN A 274 8.68 22.57 -13.71
N PRO A 275 7.47 22.98 -14.13
CA PRO A 275 7.28 23.51 -15.47
C PRO A 275 8.16 24.75 -15.66
N ASN A 276 8.70 24.93 -16.87
CA ASN A 276 9.38 26.18 -17.19
C ASN A 276 8.36 27.32 -17.18
N ARG A 277 8.68 28.40 -16.47
CA ARG A 277 7.82 29.59 -16.31
C ARG A 277 8.32 30.77 -17.16
N SER A 278 9.35 30.56 -17.99
CA SER A 278 9.90 31.54 -18.91
C SER A 278 8.99 31.76 -20.12
N LEU A 279 8.59 33.01 -20.37
CA LEU A 279 7.74 33.39 -21.51
C LEU A 279 8.50 33.46 -22.86
N TYR A 280 9.83 33.30 -22.86
CA TYR A 280 10.70 33.66 -24.00
C TYR A 280 11.45 32.49 -24.65
N THR A 281 11.24 31.26 -24.19
CA THR A 281 12.02 30.07 -24.63
C THR A 281 11.10 28.99 -25.16
N ALA A 282 10.43 29.25 -26.30
CA ALA A 282 9.44 28.34 -26.87
C ALA A 282 10.01 27.00 -27.39
N ASP A 283 11.33 26.90 -27.65
CA ASP A 283 11.98 25.65 -28.10
C ASP A 283 12.90 25.01 -27.03
N ASP A 284 13.31 25.76 -25.99
CA ASP A 284 14.08 25.29 -24.81
C ASP A 284 13.16 24.97 -23.61
N ASP A 285 11.88 24.73 -23.90
CA ASP A 285 10.71 24.70 -23.01
C ASP A 285 10.63 23.47 -22.07
N ALA A 286 11.78 22.89 -21.75
CA ALA A 286 11.85 21.68 -20.95
C ALA A 286 11.77 22.03 -19.44
N PRO A 287 11.02 21.25 -18.65
CA PRO A 287 10.86 21.48 -17.21
C PRO A 287 12.20 21.45 -16.48
N ILE A 288 12.27 22.23 -15.39
CA ILE A 288 13.40 22.20 -14.47
C ILE A 288 13.26 20.93 -13.63
N GLU A 289 14.21 20.03 -13.79
CA GLU A 289 14.21 18.72 -13.16
C GLU A 289 15.45 18.56 -12.29
N SER A 290 15.28 17.97 -11.12
CA SER A 290 16.39 17.59 -10.26
C SER A 290 16.05 16.38 -9.40
N LEU A 291 17.07 15.64 -9.01
CA LEU A 291 16.97 14.54 -8.07
C LEU A 291 18.02 14.76 -6.98
N SER A 292 17.59 14.77 -5.72
CA SER A 292 18.49 14.92 -4.58
C SER A 292 18.35 13.74 -3.63
N VAL A 293 19.46 13.29 -3.07
CA VAL A 293 19.50 12.19 -2.10
C VAL A 293 20.14 12.69 -0.81
N TRP A 294 19.47 12.44 0.29
CA TRP A 294 19.87 12.76 1.64
C TRP A 294 20.23 11.49 2.41
N ASP A 295 21.32 11.50 3.16
CA ASP A 295 21.56 10.59 4.28
C ASP A 295 20.72 11.10 5.46
N ILE A 296 19.81 10.24 5.95
CA ILE A 296 18.94 10.43 7.10
C ILE A 296 19.23 9.38 8.20
N SER A 297 20.35 8.67 8.09
CA SER A 297 20.71 7.54 8.97
C SER A 297 20.90 7.96 10.42
N LYS A 298 21.45 9.15 10.66
CA LYS A 298 21.74 9.65 12.01
C LYS A 298 20.62 10.53 12.52
N PRO A 299 20.08 10.28 13.72
CA PRO A 299 19.09 11.16 14.34
C PRO A 299 19.68 12.53 14.69
N SER A 300 18.85 13.56 14.62
CA SER A 300 19.17 14.93 15.00
C SER A 300 17.94 15.63 15.54
N SER A 301 18.12 16.32 16.67
CA SER A 301 17.07 17.16 17.27
C SER A 301 16.98 18.55 16.63
N TYR A 302 17.92 18.90 15.74
CA TYR A 302 17.90 20.20 15.07
C TYR A 302 16.75 20.28 14.07
N MET A 303 15.93 21.33 14.18
CA MET A 303 14.76 21.55 13.33
C MET A 303 14.96 22.85 12.52
N PRO A 304 15.33 22.76 11.24
CA PRO A 304 15.55 23.94 10.40
C PRO A 304 14.29 24.78 10.17
N SER A 305 13.09 24.24 10.42
CA SER A 305 11.85 25.04 10.41
C SER A 305 11.81 26.09 11.52
N LEU A 306 12.39 25.79 12.68
CA LEU A 306 12.44 26.68 13.85
C LEU A 306 13.63 27.63 13.83
N ASP A 307 14.61 27.39 12.97
CA ASP A 307 15.76 28.27 12.74
C ASP A 307 15.94 28.61 11.26
N PRO A 308 15.19 29.60 10.75
CA PRO A 308 15.35 30.10 9.38
C PRO A 308 16.77 30.60 9.06
N THR A 309 17.56 30.98 10.07
CA THR A 309 18.87 31.58 9.89
C THR A 309 20.01 30.56 9.89
N GLY A 310 19.76 29.34 10.36
CA GLY A 310 20.76 28.29 10.51
C GLY A 310 21.80 28.56 11.60
N ARG A 311 21.63 29.60 12.42
CA ARG A 311 22.60 30.05 13.43
C ARG A 311 22.62 29.18 14.68
N LEU A 312 21.55 28.44 14.95
CA LEU A 312 21.42 27.52 16.06
C LEU A 312 21.97 26.13 15.72
N ARG A 313 22.38 25.90 14.47
CA ARG A 313 23.06 24.68 14.07
C ARG A 313 24.49 24.68 14.62
N VAL A 314 24.80 23.69 15.46
CA VAL A 314 26.14 23.51 16.02
C VAL A 314 26.85 22.41 15.22
N ASP A 315 27.66 22.82 14.24
CA ASP A 315 28.30 21.93 13.26
C ASP A 315 29.20 20.84 13.88
N SER A 316 29.71 21.04 15.11
CA SER A 316 30.59 20.08 15.77
C SER A 316 29.88 18.83 16.31
N ASP A 317 28.57 18.92 16.59
CA ASP A 317 27.77 17.83 17.21
C ASP A 317 26.60 17.34 16.32
N ASP A 318 26.10 18.18 15.41
CA ASP A 318 24.95 17.84 14.57
C ASP A 318 25.35 17.03 13.33
N ARG A 319 25.31 15.71 13.46
CA ARG A 319 25.45 14.76 12.34
C ARG A 319 24.12 14.46 11.63
N GLY A 320 23.15 15.37 11.72
CA GLY A 320 21.83 15.23 11.10
C GLY A 320 21.85 15.14 9.57
N PRO A 321 20.69 15.25 8.93
CA PRO A 321 20.56 14.96 7.51
C PRO A 321 21.52 15.76 6.62
N ALA A 322 22.16 15.06 5.68
CA ALA A 322 23.13 15.65 4.76
C ALA A 322 22.88 15.15 3.34
N ILE A 323 23.11 16.01 2.34
CA ILE A 323 22.97 15.60 0.95
C ILE A 323 24.19 14.79 0.52
N VAL A 324 23.95 13.57 0.05
CA VAL A 324 24.98 12.68 -0.50
C VAL A 324 25.14 12.82 -2.00
N SER A 325 24.05 13.11 -2.73
CA SER A 325 24.07 13.29 -4.18
C SER A 325 23.03 14.29 -4.68
N ARG A 326 23.37 14.99 -5.77
CA ARG A 326 22.47 15.87 -6.52
C ARG A 326 22.66 15.64 -8.01
N PHE A 327 21.56 15.36 -8.69
CA PHE A 327 21.50 15.24 -10.13
C PHE A 327 20.62 16.38 -10.65
N GLY A 328 21.21 17.32 -11.39
CA GLY A 328 20.45 18.32 -12.11
C GLY A 328 19.95 17.77 -13.45
N PHE A 329 19.31 18.63 -14.23
CA PHE A 329 18.78 18.25 -15.55
C PHE A 329 19.85 17.70 -16.52
N ARG A 330 21.13 18.06 -16.35
CA ARG A 330 22.24 17.55 -17.17
C ARG A 330 22.57 16.11 -16.82
N GLU A 331 22.70 15.80 -15.53
CA GLU A 331 23.01 14.46 -15.03
C GLU A 331 21.82 13.52 -15.26
N LEU A 332 20.59 13.98 -15.03
CA LEU A 332 19.37 13.24 -15.39
C LEU A 332 19.31 12.97 -16.90
N GLY A 333 19.77 13.92 -17.72
CA GLY A 333 19.91 13.75 -19.17
C GLY A 333 20.98 12.74 -19.56
N PHE A 334 22.14 12.77 -18.89
CA PHE A 334 23.23 11.80 -19.06
C PHE A 334 22.74 10.37 -18.80
N TYR A 335 22.03 10.15 -17.70
CA TYR A 335 21.42 8.86 -17.37
C TYR A 335 20.13 8.57 -18.15
N SER A 336 19.70 9.46 -19.06
CA SER A 336 18.46 9.39 -19.86
C SER A 336 17.20 9.08 -19.05
N VAL A 337 17.11 9.60 -17.82
CA VAL A 337 15.94 9.47 -16.91
C VAL A 337 15.19 10.80 -16.76
N ARG A 338 15.50 11.77 -17.61
CA ARG A 338 14.82 13.07 -17.65
C ARG A 338 13.42 12.90 -18.24
N GLN A 339 12.39 13.29 -17.49
CA GLN A 339 10.98 13.06 -17.81
C GLN A 339 10.42 14.07 -18.81
N ARG A 340 10.94 15.31 -18.82
CA ARG A 340 10.50 16.37 -19.74
C ARG A 340 8.96 16.54 -19.74
N GLY A 341 8.36 16.83 -20.89
CA GLY A 341 6.92 17.07 -21.03
C GLY A 341 6.04 15.82 -21.08
N LEU A 342 6.62 14.61 -21.15
CA LEU A 342 5.87 13.34 -21.17
C LEU A 342 6.51 12.38 -20.15
N PRO A 343 6.11 12.47 -18.87
CA PRO A 343 6.66 11.61 -17.83
C PRO A 343 6.31 10.15 -18.10
N ALA A 344 7.26 9.27 -17.78
CA ALA A 344 7.13 7.82 -17.84
C ALA A 344 7.42 7.16 -16.49
N VAL A 345 8.03 7.88 -15.54
CA VAL A 345 8.39 7.35 -14.23
C VAL A 345 7.15 6.95 -13.42
N GLN A 346 7.16 5.72 -12.91
CA GLN A 346 6.07 5.14 -12.13
C GLN A 346 6.53 4.61 -10.76
N SER A 347 7.82 4.39 -10.58
CA SER A 347 8.39 3.93 -9.32
C SER A 347 9.77 4.54 -9.07
N LEU A 348 10.03 4.92 -7.83
CA LEU A 348 11.34 5.37 -7.35
C LEU A 348 11.71 4.58 -6.11
N ASN A 349 12.79 3.78 -6.17
CA ASN A 349 13.17 2.88 -5.09
C ASN A 349 14.65 3.01 -4.75
N ILE A 350 14.97 2.98 -3.47
CA ILE A 350 16.34 2.81 -3.00
C ILE A 350 16.55 1.29 -2.85
N THR A 351 17.62 0.77 -3.43
CA THR A 351 17.96 -0.66 -3.34
C THR A 351 18.14 -1.08 -1.88
N ASP A 352 17.89 -2.35 -1.53
CA ASP A 352 17.99 -2.82 -0.14
C ASP A 352 19.40 -2.65 0.49
N GLU A 353 20.45 -2.60 -0.34
CA GLU A 353 21.83 -2.33 0.12
C GLU A 353 22.11 -0.83 0.39
N ASP A 354 21.13 0.05 0.14
CA ASP A 354 21.24 1.50 0.26
C ASP A 354 22.39 2.11 -0.57
N GLN A 355 22.78 1.47 -1.68
CA GLN A 355 23.88 1.94 -2.53
C GLN A 355 23.43 2.56 -3.84
N SER A 356 22.21 2.27 -4.30
CA SER A 356 21.71 2.74 -5.59
C SER A 356 20.25 3.16 -5.54
N LEU A 357 19.87 4.00 -6.50
CA LEU A 357 18.49 4.40 -6.78
C LEU A 357 18.03 3.72 -8.06
N GLU A 358 16.88 3.07 -8.02
CA GLU A 358 16.18 2.54 -9.17
C GLU A 358 15.03 3.45 -9.58
N ILE A 359 15.09 3.91 -10.83
CA ILE A 359 14.03 4.67 -11.49
C ILE A 359 13.34 3.70 -12.46
N VAL A 360 12.05 3.46 -12.23
CA VAL A 360 11.25 2.55 -13.05
C VAL A 360 10.29 3.38 -13.91
N GLU A 361 10.44 3.25 -15.21
CA GLU A 361 9.66 3.95 -16.22
C GLU A 361 8.78 2.97 -16.99
N GLY A 362 7.50 3.29 -17.16
CA GLY A 362 6.54 2.49 -17.89
C GLY A 362 5.95 3.26 -19.08
N GLU A 363 5.97 2.62 -20.24
CA GLU A 363 5.49 3.17 -21.50
C GLU A 363 4.53 2.19 -22.17
N CYS A 364 3.47 2.72 -22.76
CA CYS A 364 2.57 1.97 -23.62
C CYS A 364 3.06 2.05 -25.06
N THR A 365 3.45 0.92 -25.63
CA THR A 365 3.82 0.83 -27.05
C THR A 365 2.79 0.02 -27.83
N GLY A 366 2.50 0.42 -29.07
CA GLY A 366 1.54 -0.26 -29.93
C GLY A 366 1.19 0.60 -31.13
N PRO A 367 0.48 0.04 -32.11
CA PRO A 367 -0.01 0.82 -33.25
C PRO A 367 -0.98 1.90 -32.79
N MET A 368 -0.71 3.16 -33.13
CA MET A 368 -1.59 4.29 -32.81
C MET A 368 -2.81 4.40 -33.74
N ASN A 369 -3.04 3.41 -34.60
CA ASN A 369 -4.18 3.43 -35.50
C ASN A 369 -5.47 3.17 -34.69
N ALA A 370 -6.44 4.09 -34.77
CA ALA A 370 -7.72 4.01 -34.08
C ALA A 370 -8.55 2.75 -34.42
N LEU A 371 -8.19 2.05 -35.51
CA LEU A 371 -8.80 0.78 -35.91
C LEU A 371 -8.20 -0.44 -35.22
N VAL A 372 -7.07 -0.28 -34.51
CA VAL A 372 -6.41 -1.36 -33.79
C VAL A 372 -6.86 -1.37 -32.33
N GLY A 373 -7.39 -2.52 -31.90
CA GLY A 373 -7.87 -2.70 -30.55
C GLY A 373 -6.75 -2.71 -29.50
N PRO A 374 -7.08 -2.51 -28.21
CA PRO A 374 -6.12 -2.54 -27.09
C PRO A 374 -5.31 -3.83 -26.92
N ALA A 375 -5.71 -4.92 -27.59
CA ALA A 375 -5.02 -6.20 -27.55
C ALA A 375 -3.59 -6.16 -28.16
N GLU A 376 -3.31 -5.21 -29.05
CA GLU A 376 -1.99 -5.04 -29.67
C GLU A 376 -1.06 -4.12 -28.85
N TRP A 377 -1.55 -3.61 -27.71
CA TRP A 377 -0.78 -2.73 -26.86
C TRP A 377 0.12 -3.54 -25.93
N THR A 378 1.33 -3.04 -25.74
CA THR A 378 2.39 -3.68 -24.98
C THR A 378 2.90 -2.73 -23.91
N SER A 379 3.10 -3.26 -22.70
CA SER A 379 3.76 -2.54 -21.63
C SER A 379 5.26 -2.67 -21.81
N ARG A 380 5.97 -1.55 -21.95
CA ARG A 380 7.43 -1.49 -21.98
C ARG A 380 7.89 -0.88 -20.67
N VAL A 381 8.51 -1.70 -19.82
CA VAL A 381 9.08 -1.23 -18.55
C VAL A 381 10.60 -1.19 -18.65
N GLN A 382 11.17 -0.04 -18.28
CA GLN A 382 12.60 0.18 -18.20
C GLN A 382 12.99 0.48 -16.75
N VAL A 383 14.02 -0.20 -16.26
CA VAL A 383 14.61 0.08 -14.95
C VAL A 383 16.00 0.67 -15.19
N THR A 384 16.22 1.87 -14.67
CA THR A 384 17.55 2.50 -14.65
C THR A 384 18.03 2.60 -13.20
N THR A 385 19.12 1.90 -12.90
CA THR A 385 19.78 1.92 -11.60
C THR A 385 20.97 2.87 -11.66
N ILE A 386 21.00 3.88 -10.80
CA ILE A 386 22.10 4.85 -10.66
C ILE A 386 22.71 4.75 -9.26
N PRO A 387 24.03 4.85 -9.10
CA PRO A 387 24.66 4.82 -7.78
C PRO A 387 24.28 6.07 -6.96
N LEU A 388 24.07 5.89 -5.65
CA LEU A 388 23.84 7.01 -4.73
C LEU A 388 25.11 7.80 -4.45
N VAL A 389 26.28 7.16 -4.51
CA VAL A 389 27.59 7.76 -4.24
C VAL A 389 28.56 7.42 -5.35
N GLY A 390 29.22 8.44 -5.91
CA GLY A 390 30.24 8.31 -6.94
C GLY A 390 29.72 8.32 -8.38
N GLU A 391 30.66 8.37 -9.33
CA GLU A 391 30.40 8.46 -10.78
C GLU A 391 30.46 7.06 -11.42
N GLY A 392 29.67 6.13 -10.88
CA GLY A 392 29.61 4.75 -11.37
C GLY A 392 28.75 4.60 -12.64
N PRO A 393 28.94 3.52 -13.42
CA PRO A 393 28.08 3.22 -14.56
C PRO A 393 26.63 3.03 -14.09
N CYS A 394 25.67 3.52 -14.87
CA CYS A 394 24.27 3.16 -14.65
C CYS A 394 23.99 1.78 -15.24
N TRP A 395 23.16 1.00 -14.57
CA TRP A 395 22.64 -0.24 -15.14
C TRP A 395 21.23 0.01 -15.66
N ARG A 396 21.04 -0.15 -16.97
CA ARG A 396 19.73 -0.04 -17.61
C ARG A 396 19.30 -1.40 -18.12
N ARG A 397 18.09 -1.81 -17.74
CA ARG A 397 17.50 -3.08 -18.18
C ARG A 397 16.04 -2.91 -18.56
N ARG A 398 15.60 -3.69 -19.53
CA ARG A 398 14.18 -3.88 -19.81
C ARG A 398 13.65 -4.91 -18.80
N ALA A 399 12.59 -4.58 -18.11
CA ALA A 399 11.93 -5.52 -17.21
C ALA A 399 10.88 -6.34 -17.96
N GLU A 400 10.69 -7.58 -17.52
CA GLU A 400 9.71 -8.52 -18.12
C GLU A 400 8.32 -8.45 -17.46
N PHE A 401 8.20 -7.73 -16.34
CA PHE A 401 6.93 -7.48 -15.69
C PHE A 401 6.19 -6.30 -16.32
N ALA A 402 4.88 -6.23 -16.09
CA ALA A 402 4.05 -5.08 -16.48
C ALA A 402 3.77 -4.18 -15.27
N LEU A 403 3.57 -2.89 -15.53
CA LEU A 403 3.04 -1.94 -14.57
C LEU A 403 1.59 -1.59 -14.95
N PRO A 404 0.70 -1.30 -13.98
CA PRO A 404 -0.57 -0.67 -14.31
C PRO A 404 -0.30 0.73 -14.88
N PRO A 405 -1.12 1.25 -15.80
CA PRO A 405 -0.98 2.63 -16.26
C PRO A 405 -1.06 3.61 -15.10
N TYR A 406 -0.22 4.64 -15.14
CA TYR A 406 -0.21 5.71 -14.16
C TYR A 406 -1.55 6.44 -14.11
N ARG A 407 -2.16 6.53 -12.94
CA ARG A 407 -3.40 7.28 -12.70
C ARG A 407 -3.32 8.20 -11.48
N GLY A 408 -2.12 8.41 -10.92
CA GLY A 408 -1.89 9.26 -9.74
C GLY A 408 -1.98 8.55 -8.38
N ASN A 409 -2.76 7.48 -8.28
CA ASN A 409 -3.08 6.72 -7.05
C ASN A 409 -1.85 6.17 -6.27
N CYS A 410 -0.68 6.05 -6.90
CA CYS A 410 0.51 5.48 -6.26
C CYS A 410 1.70 6.45 -6.12
N SER A 411 1.65 7.70 -6.60
CA SER A 411 2.69 8.73 -6.35
C SER A 411 4.16 8.26 -6.46
N LEU A 412 4.51 7.53 -7.53
CA LEU A 412 5.79 6.85 -7.76
C LEU A 412 6.11 5.66 -6.84
N GLN A 413 5.08 4.95 -6.39
CA GLN A 413 5.14 3.71 -5.63
C GLN A 413 4.43 2.58 -6.37
N THR A 414 4.43 2.64 -7.71
CA THR A 414 3.74 1.63 -8.51
C THR A 414 4.51 0.32 -8.38
N SER A 415 3.82 -0.73 -7.93
CA SER A 415 4.34 -2.08 -7.90
C SER A 415 4.07 -2.83 -9.21
N PRO A 416 4.94 -3.78 -9.59
CA PRO A 416 4.67 -4.72 -10.68
C PRO A 416 3.34 -5.45 -10.52
N ILE A 417 2.66 -5.67 -11.63
CA ILE A 417 1.49 -6.55 -11.69
C ILE A 417 2.00 -7.99 -11.62
N THR A 418 1.49 -8.75 -10.67
CA THR A 418 1.80 -10.17 -10.49
C THR A 418 0.98 -11.05 -11.42
N PHE A 419 -0.21 -10.59 -11.84
CA PHE A 419 -1.25 -11.38 -12.50
C PHE A 419 -1.71 -12.59 -11.69
N ALA A 420 -1.32 -12.69 -10.42
CA ALA A 420 -1.73 -13.77 -9.55
C ALA A 420 -3.22 -13.65 -9.20
N VAL A 421 -3.75 -12.42 -9.12
CA VAL A 421 -5.13 -12.16 -8.70
C VAL A 421 -6.12 -12.19 -9.85
N CYS A 422 -5.75 -11.58 -10.98
CA CYS A 422 -6.68 -11.29 -12.06
C CYS A 422 -6.01 -11.41 -13.42
N ASP A 423 -6.67 -12.11 -14.35
CA ASP A 423 -6.18 -12.31 -15.72
C ASP A 423 -6.52 -11.12 -16.65
N GLU A 424 -6.94 -10.00 -16.06
CA GLU A 424 -7.26 -8.79 -16.79
C GLU A 424 -6.02 -8.17 -17.41
N ARG A 425 -6.24 -7.41 -18.49
CA ARG A 425 -5.13 -6.78 -19.22
C ARG A 425 -4.50 -5.69 -18.35
N TRP A 426 -3.16 -5.61 -18.39
CA TRP A 426 -2.37 -4.65 -17.61
C TRP A 426 -2.91 -3.21 -17.70
N TYR A 427 -3.37 -2.79 -18.88
CA TYR A 427 -3.88 -1.43 -19.11
C TYR A 427 -5.20 -1.12 -18.38
N ALA A 428 -5.97 -2.15 -18.02
CA ALA A 428 -7.22 -2.00 -17.27
C ALA A 428 -6.99 -2.04 -15.75
N ILE A 429 -5.86 -2.57 -15.29
CA ILE A 429 -5.54 -2.67 -13.86
C ILE A 429 -5.21 -1.27 -13.31
N ILE A 430 -5.81 -0.95 -12.16
CA ILE A 430 -5.61 0.30 -11.43
C ILE A 430 -4.61 0.07 -10.28
N SER A 431 -4.82 -0.99 -9.50
CA SER A 431 -3.94 -1.40 -8.40
C SER A 431 -4.16 -2.86 -8.05
N GLU A 432 -3.09 -3.56 -7.69
CA GLU A 432 -3.11 -4.95 -7.22
C GLU A 432 -2.35 -5.04 -5.89
N THR A 433 -2.89 -5.82 -4.96
CA THR A 433 -2.20 -6.22 -3.72
C THR A 433 -2.32 -7.73 -3.58
N TYR A 434 -1.22 -8.39 -3.23
CA TYR A 434 -1.15 -9.85 -3.16
C TYR A 434 -0.33 -10.27 -1.95
N ASP A 435 -0.95 -11.07 -1.08
CA ASP A 435 -0.27 -11.76 0.01
C ASP A 435 0.32 -13.06 -0.55
N GLU A 436 1.63 -13.04 -0.83
CA GLU A 436 2.34 -14.19 -1.40
C GLU A 436 2.28 -15.44 -0.52
N LYS A 437 2.27 -15.27 0.81
CA LYS A 437 2.29 -16.39 1.75
C LYS A 437 0.92 -17.07 1.80
N ALA A 438 -0.15 -16.27 1.82
CA ALA A 438 -1.52 -16.79 1.84
C ALA A 438 -2.08 -17.13 0.44
N GLN A 439 -1.41 -16.65 -0.61
CA GLN A 439 -1.90 -16.66 -2.00
C GLN A 439 -3.31 -16.05 -2.12
N VAL A 440 -3.54 -14.99 -1.35
CA VAL A 440 -4.77 -14.20 -1.39
C VAL A 440 -4.44 -12.84 -1.97
N GLY A 441 -5.25 -12.34 -2.90
CA GLY A 441 -5.06 -10.98 -3.38
C GLY A 441 -6.31 -10.31 -3.90
N PHE A 442 -6.15 -9.02 -4.10
CA PHE A 442 -7.19 -8.07 -4.46
C PHE A 442 -6.70 -7.23 -5.64
N CYS A 443 -7.51 -7.14 -6.69
CA CYS A 443 -7.19 -6.40 -7.89
C CYS A 443 -8.33 -5.45 -8.23
N LEU A 444 -8.03 -4.15 -8.22
CA LEU A 444 -8.93 -3.10 -8.69
C LEU A 444 -8.64 -2.82 -10.16
N HIS A 445 -9.66 -2.94 -11.01
CA HIS A 445 -9.51 -2.78 -12.46
C HIS A 445 -10.74 -2.14 -13.10
N LEU A 446 -10.58 -1.59 -14.30
CA LEU A 446 -11.66 -1.07 -15.15
C LEU A 446 -12.34 -2.21 -15.92
N SER A 447 -13.55 -1.96 -16.43
CA SER A 447 -14.25 -2.88 -17.34
C SER A 447 -13.47 -3.02 -18.66
N PRO A 448 -12.81 -4.14 -18.96
CA PRO A 448 -12.03 -4.29 -20.19
C PRO A 448 -12.91 -4.24 -21.46
N ARG A 449 -14.21 -4.55 -21.33
CA ARG A 449 -15.16 -4.64 -22.45
C ARG A 449 -15.73 -3.29 -22.86
N GLN A 450 -15.75 -2.33 -21.93
CA GLN A 450 -16.39 -1.04 -22.13
C GLN A 450 -15.39 0.12 -22.07
N TRP A 451 -14.20 -0.13 -21.53
CA TRP A 451 -13.08 0.80 -21.62
C TRP A 451 -12.69 1.05 -23.09
N PRO A 452 -12.39 2.29 -23.51
CA PRO A 452 -12.21 3.50 -22.69
C PRO A 452 -13.50 4.32 -22.44
N PHE A 453 -14.67 3.86 -22.88
CA PHE A 453 -15.91 4.64 -22.85
C PHE A 453 -16.64 4.56 -21.50
N ASP A 454 -16.44 3.48 -20.76
CA ASP A 454 -16.98 3.29 -19.41
C ASP A 454 -15.84 3.02 -18.43
N LEU A 455 -15.74 3.87 -17.41
CA LEU A 455 -14.72 3.83 -16.38
C LEU A 455 -15.22 3.16 -15.08
N ASN A 456 -16.30 2.37 -15.16
CA ASN A 456 -16.76 1.54 -14.06
C ASN A 456 -15.63 0.62 -13.56
N MET A 457 -15.37 0.66 -12.25
CA MET A 457 -14.35 -0.16 -11.61
C MET A 457 -14.95 -1.45 -11.06
N PHE A 458 -14.09 -2.46 -10.97
CA PHE A 458 -14.37 -3.79 -10.49
C PHE A 458 -13.27 -4.20 -9.52
N LEU A 459 -13.66 -4.96 -8.49
CA LEU A 459 -12.73 -5.54 -7.53
C LEU A 459 -12.79 -7.05 -7.68
N THR A 460 -11.66 -7.63 -8.05
CA THR A 460 -11.48 -9.08 -8.10
C THR A 460 -10.75 -9.54 -6.85
N ILE A 461 -11.29 -10.56 -6.19
CA ILE A 461 -10.68 -11.23 -5.03
C ILE A 461 -10.35 -12.66 -5.44
N ARG A 462 -9.10 -13.06 -5.24
CA ARG A 462 -8.64 -14.43 -5.47
C ARG A 462 -8.09 -15.02 -4.18
N THR A 463 -8.48 -16.26 -3.90
CA THR A 463 -7.89 -17.12 -2.87
C THR A 463 -7.40 -18.39 -3.55
N PRO A 464 -6.67 -19.30 -2.85
CA PRO A 464 -6.28 -20.59 -3.41
C PRO A 464 -7.44 -21.43 -3.95
N SER A 465 -8.65 -21.24 -3.40
CA SER A 465 -9.82 -22.08 -3.69
C SER A 465 -11.00 -21.32 -4.30
N SER A 466 -10.94 -20.00 -4.46
CA SER A 466 -12.07 -19.20 -4.95
C SER A 466 -11.63 -17.99 -5.78
N TYR A 467 -12.53 -17.56 -6.66
CA TYR A 467 -12.38 -16.37 -7.48
C TYR A 467 -13.73 -15.66 -7.59
N ILE A 468 -13.78 -14.36 -7.30
CA ILE A 468 -14.99 -13.55 -7.38
C ILE A 468 -14.68 -12.13 -7.81
N SER A 469 -15.55 -11.53 -8.62
CA SER A 469 -15.43 -10.15 -9.09
C SER A 469 -16.68 -9.35 -8.73
N LEU A 470 -16.48 -8.20 -8.08
CA LEU A 470 -17.50 -7.28 -7.62
C LEU A 470 -17.59 -6.05 -8.54
N LYS A 471 -18.82 -5.59 -8.80
CA LYS A 471 -19.09 -4.36 -9.58
C LYS A 471 -18.94 -3.11 -8.71
N GLN A 472 -18.68 -1.96 -9.34
CA GLN A 472 -18.59 -0.62 -8.71
C GLN A 472 -19.57 -0.37 -7.56
N ARG A 473 -20.86 -0.67 -7.77
CA ARG A 473 -21.93 -0.45 -6.77
C ARG A 473 -21.72 -1.18 -5.43
N ASN A 474 -20.90 -2.23 -5.40
CA ASN A 474 -20.60 -3.01 -4.20
C ASN A 474 -19.27 -2.58 -3.54
N ILE A 475 -18.49 -1.72 -4.19
CA ILE A 475 -17.09 -1.40 -3.80
C ILE A 475 -16.79 0.11 -3.80
N TYR A 476 -17.80 0.95 -4.04
CA TYR A 476 -17.60 2.41 -4.11
C TYR A 476 -17.02 2.98 -2.82
N GLU A 477 -17.28 2.33 -1.67
CA GLU A 477 -16.74 2.71 -0.36
C GLU A 477 -15.23 2.44 -0.21
N LEU A 478 -14.56 1.73 -1.12
CA LEU A 478 -13.12 1.44 -0.98
C LEU A 478 -12.25 2.07 -2.06
N THR A 479 -12.87 2.57 -3.12
CA THR A 479 -12.20 2.75 -4.42
C THR A 479 -12.05 4.22 -4.82
N GLY A 480 -12.37 5.15 -3.93
CA GLY A 480 -12.37 6.59 -4.19
C GLY A 480 -11.02 7.11 -4.67
N LYS A 481 -9.92 6.62 -4.07
CA LYS A 481 -8.54 7.02 -4.42
C LYS A 481 -7.79 6.02 -5.31
N GLY A 482 -8.46 4.96 -5.79
CA GLY A 482 -7.83 3.97 -6.67
C GLY A 482 -6.64 3.21 -6.08
N LYS A 483 -6.46 3.24 -4.75
CA LYS A 483 -5.39 2.54 -4.02
C LYS A 483 -6.01 1.56 -3.04
N ILE A 484 -5.57 0.31 -3.09
CA ILE A 484 -5.93 -0.73 -2.13
C ILE A 484 -4.67 -1.39 -1.57
N CYS A 485 -4.73 -1.77 -0.30
CA CYS A 485 -3.68 -2.55 0.38
C CYS A 485 -4.35 -3.61 1.27
N GLY A 486 -3.65 -4.69 1.59
CA GLY A 486 -4.20 -5.69 2.51
C GLY A 486 -3.60 -7.08 2.33
N ASN A 487 -4.18 -8.03 3.04
CA ASN A 487 -3.78 -9.43 3.08
C ASN A 487 -5.01 -10.33 3.27
N GLU A 488 -4.83 -11.61 3.62
CA GLU A 488 -5.97 -12.52 3.84
C GLU A 488 -6.94 -12.08 4.96
N ASN A 489 -6.49 -11.27 5.92
CA ASN A 489 -7.30 -10.85 7.06
C ASN A 489 -8.13 -9.59 6.76
N TYR A 490 -7.62 -8.68 5.95
CA TYR A 490 -8.27 -7.41 5.70
C TYR A 490 -7.88 -6.77 4.37
N MET A 491 -8.71 -5.83 3.93
CA MET A 491 -8.44 -4.96 2.79
C MET A 491 -8.77 -3.51 3.17
N ILE A 492 -7.91 -2.60 2.74
CA ILE A 492 -7.92 -1.18 3.07
C ILE A 492 -8.10 -0.38 1.78
N GLY A 493 -8.91 0.67 1.85
CA GLY A 493 -9.07 1.66 0.79
C GLY A 493 -9.57 2.99 1.36
N GLU A 494 -9.88 3.93 0.47
CA GLU A 494 -10.42 5.24 0.85
C GLU A 494 -11.64 5.56 -0.02
N ASN A 495 -12.72 6.02 0.60
CA ASN A 495 -13.92 6.43 -0.12
C ASN A 495 -13.82 7.90 -0.61
N ALA A 496 -14.86 8.37 -1.28
CA ALA A 496 -14.95 9.76 -1.74
C ALA A 496 -15.22 10.77 -0.61
N ASP A 497 -15.64 10.29 0.56
CA ASP A 497 -16.01 11.11 1.73
C ASP A 497 -14.84 11.28 2.71
N HIS A 498 -13.59 11.06 2.26
CA HIS A 498 -12.38 11.14 3.07
C HIS A 498 -12.42 10.21 4.30
N GLU A 499 -12.86 8.97 4.11
CA GLU A 499 -12.79 7.93 5.14
C GLU A 499 -11.86 6.81 4.70
N LEU A 500 -10.95 6.42 5.59
CA LEU A 500 -10.20 5.18 5.46
C LEU A 500 -11.13 4.03 5.83
N ILE A 501 -11.38 3.15 4.86
CA ILE A 501 -12.30 2.02 4.99
C ILE A 501 -11.50 0.74 5.08
N VAL A 502 -11.84 -0.09 6.08
CA VAL A 502 -11.15 -1.36 6.34
C VAL A 502 -12.20 -2.47 6.38
N TYR A 503 -12.13 -3.35 5.38
CA TYR A 503 -12.89 -4.58 5.30
C TYR A 503 -12.15 -5.65 6.08
N ARG A 504 -12.75 -6.17 7.16
CA ARG A 504 -12.20 -7.29 7.93
C ARG A 504 -12.87 -8.59 7.50
N PHE A 505 -12.06 -9.60 7.22
CA PHE A 505 -12.54 -10.95 6.89
C PHE A 505 -12.40 -11.90 8.09
N ASP A 506 -11.49 -11.60 9.01
CA ASP A 506 -11.21 -12.38 10.21
C ASP A 506 -12.19 -12.09 11.38
N ARG A 507 -12.60 -10.83 11.56
CA ARG A 507 -13.46 -10.41 12.69
C ARG A 507 -14.61 -9.49 12.34
#